data_AF-A0A3Q3B2R9-F1
#
_entry.id   AF-A0A3Q3B2R9-F1
#
_cell.length_a   1.000
_cell.length_b   1.000
_cell.length_c   1.000
_cell.angle_alpha   90.00
_cell.angle_beta   90.00
_cell.angle_gamma   90.00
#
_symmetry.space_group_name_H-M   'P 1'
#
loop_
_entity.id
_entity.type
_entity.pdbx_description
1 polymer ?
#
loop_
_entity_poly.entity_id
_entity_poly.type
_entity_poly.pdbx_seq_one_letter_code
_entity_poly.pdbx_strand_id
1 'polypeptide(L)'
;MEVEGPLAVVQLLETSLLCLVNYASLVCSNAARFRLAAGPKRKLLEMGLRRAQGPDGGLTASRYTHIGGFDLTSNVQAGFLFGIPVVGTMAHSYVTSFTSLEEVWPQVGPRGGKRRWLGRVCELLGAEPGRIHEGELAAFTSYAIAYPHNFLPVIDSYSVGRSGLLNFCTVALALCELGYRPVGVRLDSGDLCSQSVDVRRAFRRCSEQ
;
A
#
# COMPACT_ATOMS: atom_id res chain seq x y z
N MET A 1 -3.39 -8.23 -36.65
CA MET A 1 -3.61 -9.69 -36.53
C MET A 1 -4.42 -10.10 -37.74
N GLU A 2 -4.03 -11.20 -38.37
CA GLU A 2 -4.71 -11.76 -39.53
C GLU A 2 -5.06 -13.21 -39.17
N VAL A 3 -6.29 -13.63 -39.48
CA VAL A 3 -6.80 -14.97 -39.19
C VAL A 3 -7.43 -15.51 -40.45
N GLU A 4 -6.89 -16.60 -40.97
CA GLU A 4 -7.35 -17.26 -42.20
C GLU A 4 -7.91 -18.65 -41.89
N GLY A 5 -8.99 -19.04 -42.58
CA GLY A 5 -9.60 -20.34 -42.39
C GLY A 5 -11.04 -20.40 -42.94
N PRO A 6 -11.77 -21.49 -42.65
CA PRO A 6 -13.17 -21.63 -43.04
C PRO A 6 -14.01 -20.48 -42.47
N LEU A 7 -14.80 -19.82 -43.33
CA LEU A 7 -15.56 -18.61 -42.99
C LEU A 7 -16.35 -18.73 -41.68
N ALA A 8 -17.07 -19.83 -41.50
CA ALA A 8 -17.91 -20.05 -40.31
C ALA A 8 -17.09 -20.08 -39.01
N VAL A 9 -15.86 -20.61 -39.04
CA VAL A 9 -14.99 -20.71 -37.86
C VAL A 9 -14.38 -19.35 -37.54
N VAL A 10 -13.82 -18.67 -38.53
CA VAL A 10 -13.14 -17.38 -38.32
C VAL A 10 -14.12 -16.29 -37.87
N GLN A 11 -15.36 -16.30 -38.37
CA GLN A 11 -16.40 -15.35 -37.97
C GLN A 11 -16.80 -15.51 -36.50
N LEU A 12 -16.81 -16.74 -35.97
CA LEU A 12 -17.13 -16.99 -34.56
C LEU A 12 -16.04 -16.48 -33.60
N LEU A 13 -14.80 -16.37 -34.08
CA LEU A 13 -13.68 -15.90 -33.26
C LEU A 13 -13.66 -14.37 -33.07
N GLU A 14 -14.33 -13.62 -33.95
CA GLU A 14 -14.30 -12.15 -33.97
C GLU A 14 -14.58 -11.54 -32.59
N THR A 15 -15.72 -11.89 -31.99
CA THR A 15 -16.16 -11.34 -30.69
C THR A 15 -15.15 -11.62 -29.57
N SER A 16 -14.65 -12.85 -29.50
CA SER A 16 -13.69 -13.26 -28.45
C SER A 16 -12.35 -12.55 -28.63
N LEU A 17 -11.85 -12.48 -29.86
CA LEU A 17 -10.57 -11.83 -30.16
C LEU A 17 -10.65 -10.33 -29.92
N LEU A 18 -11.74 -9.67 -30.34
CA LEU A 18 -11.96 -8.24 -30.05
C LEU A 18 -11.99 -7.97 -28.55
N CYS A 19 -12.68 -8.79 -27.76
CA CYS A 19 -12.74 -8.64 -26.31
C CYS A 19 -11.34 -8.74 -25.68
N LEU A 20 -10.60 -9.80 -26.00
CA LEU A 20 -9.29 -10.07 -25.42
C LEU A 20 -8.24 -9.02 -25.83
N VAL A 21 -8.16 -8.70 -27.13
CA VAL A 21 -7.13 -7.80 -27.66
C VAL A 21 -7.41 -6.35 -27.27
N ASN A 22 -8.65 -5.88 -27.36
CA ASN A 22 -8.96 -4.48 -27.06
C ASN A 22 -8.71 -4.16 -25.58
N TYR A 23 -9.18 -5.02 -24.67
CA TYR A 23 -9.00 -4.79 -23.24
C TYR A 23 -7.52 -4.82 -22.83
N ALA A 24 -6.79 -5.85 -23.26
CA ALA A 24 -5.36 -5.99 -22.99
C ALA A 24 -4.56 -4.78 -23.50
N SER A 25 -4.80 -4.39 -24.75
CA SER A 25 -4.08 -3.28 -25.39
C SER A 25 -4.40 -1.94 -24.75
N LEU A 26 -5.66 -1.71 -24.37
CA LEU A 26 -6.09 -0.49 -23.68
C LEU A 26 -5.40 -0.35 -22.33
N VAL A 27 -5.42 -1.40 -21.51
CA VAL A 27 -4.79 -1.39 -20.18
C VAL A 27 -3.28 -1.19 -20.31
N CYS A 28 -2.62 -1.93 -21.21
CA CYS A 28 -1.18 -1.81 -21.45
C CYS A 28 -0.78 -0.40 -21.89
N SER A 29 -1.52 0.18 -22.84
CA SER A 29 -1.23 1.52 -23.36
C SER A 29 -1.44 2.60 -22.30
N ASN A 30 -2.48 2.46 -21.46
CA ASN A 30 -2.71 3.37 -20.36
C ASN A 30 -1.60 3.28 -19.30
N ALA A 31 -1.17 2.06 -18.96
CA ALA A 31 -0.06 1.83 -18.05
C ALA A 31 1.25 2.46 -18.57
N ALA A 32 1.52 2.37 -19.87
CA ALA A 32 2.66 3.03 -20.51
C ALA A 32 2.60 4.56 -20.38
N ARG A 33 1.41 5.16 -20.50
CA ARG A 33 1.24 6.62 -20.28
C ARG A 33 1.57 7.03 -18.85
N PHE A 34 1.15 6.25 -17.85
CA PHE A 34 1.52 6.50 -16.46
C PHE A 34 3.03 6.35 -16.23
N ARG A 35 3.67 5.32 -16.82
CA ARG A 35 5.13 5.17 -16.77
C ARG A 35 5.85 6.37 -17.37
N LEU A 36 5.40 6.88 -18.52
CA LEU A 36 5.97 8.07 -19.13
C LEU A 36 5.84 9.30 -18.20
N ALA A 37 4.68 9.49 -17.59
CA ALA A 37 4.45 10.62 -16.67
C ALA A 37 5.27 10.51 -15.36
N ALA A 38 5.38 9.32 -14.78
CA ALA A 38 6.10 9.09 -13.53
C ALA A 38 7.63 9.03 -13.71
N GLY A 39 8.10 8.74 -14.92
CA GLY A 39 9.50 8.53 -15.26
C GLY A 39 10.04 7.16 -14.83
N PRO A 40 11.31 6.85 -15.16
CA PRO A 40 11.88 5.50 -14.99
C PRO A 40 12.29 5.17 -13.55
N LYS A 41 12.45 6.17 -12.68
CA LYS A 41 13.01 5.98 -11.32
C LYS A 41 11.97 5.65 -10.27
N ARG A 42 10.70 5.95 -10.52
CA ARG A 42 9.62 5.76 -9.53
C ARG A 42 9.05 4.36 -9.67
N LYS A 43 8.85 3.69 -8.53
CA LYS A 43 8.14 2.42 -8.52
C LYS A 43 6.64 2.67 -8.69
N LEU A 44 6.04 2.00 -9.65
CA LEU A 44 4.61 2.05 -9.95
C LEU A 44 3.96 0.73 -9.51
N LEU A 45 2.81 0.86 -8.87
CA LEU A 45 2.09 -0.25 -8.25
C LEU A 45 0.63 -0.27 -8.71
N GLU A 46 0.21 -1.41 -9.25
CA GLU A 46 -1.16 -1.67 -9.67
C GLU A 46 -2.02 -2.19 -8.50
N MET A 47 -3.09 -1.46 -8.19
CA MET A 47 -3.99 -1.67 -7.04
C MET A 47 -5.48 -1.59 -7.43
N GLY A 48 -5.78 -1.74 -8.72
CA GLY A 48 -7.10 -1.61 -9.33
C GLY A 48 -7.98 -2.85 -9.24
N LEU A 49 -7.48 -3.97 -8.71
CA LEU A 49 -8.19 -5.25 -8.64
C LEU A 49 -9.63 -5.13 -8.12
N ARG A 50 -9.87 -4.29 -7.10
CA ARG A 50 -11.19 -4.07 -6.48
C ARG A 50 -12.25 -3.44 -7.40
N ARG A 51 -11.85 -2.93 -8.57
CA ARG A 51 -12.72 -2.33 -9.59
C ARG A 51 -12.61 -3.03 -10.94
N ALA A 52 -11.78 -4.06 -11.06
CA ALA A 52 -11.62 -4.79 -12.30
C ALA A 52 -12.91 -5.56 -12.63
N GLN A 53 -13.24 -5.65 -13.92
CA GLN A 53 -14.54 -6.13 -14.38
C GLN A 53 -14.53 -7.64 -14.62
N GLY A 54 -15.50 -8.34 -14.04
CA GLY A 54 -15.68 -9.77 -14.26
C GLY A 54 -14.58 -10.65 -13.62
N PRO A 55 -14.64 -11.97 -13.87
CA PRO A 55 -13.75 -12.93 -13.23
C PRO A 55 -12.29 -12.83 -13.71
N ASP A 56 -12.05 -12.50 -14.98
CA ASP A 56 -10.70 -12.43 -15.57
C ASP A 56 -10.13 -11.01 -15.60
N GLY A 57 -10.97 -9.97 -15.52
CA GLY A 57 -10.52 -8.59 -15.69
C GLY A 57 -9.42 -8.17 -14.72
N GLY A 58 -9.45 -8.68 -13.48
CA GLY A 58 -8.39 -8.44 -12.50
C GLY A 58 -7.04 -9.03 -12.90
N LEU A 59 -7.04 -10.29 -13.37
CA LEU A 59 -5.84 -11.00 -13.78
C LEU A 59 -5.23 -10.37 -15.05
N THR A 60 -6.08 -10.14 -16.05
CA THR A 60 -5.69 -9.50 -17.31
C THR A 60 -5.20 -8.07 -17.07
N ALA A 61 -5.88 -7.27 -16.24
CA ALA A 61 -5.44 -5.92 -15.92
C ALA A 61 -4.05 -5.89 -15.27
N SER A 62 -3.82 -6.71 -14.25
CA SER A 62 -2.53 -6.76 -13.55
C SER A 62 -1.40 -7.18 -14.50
N ARG A 63 -1.63 -8.19 -15.35
CA ARG A 63 -0.66 -8.65 -16.34
C ARG A 63 -0.26 -7.56 -17.32
N TYR A 64 -1.24 -6.95 -17.99
CA TYR A 64 -0.95 -5.97 -19.03
C TYR A 64 -0.52 -4.61 -18.47
N THR A 65 -0.89 -4.28 -17.24
CA THR A 65 -0.35 -3.11 -16.53
C THR A 65 1.14 -3.27 -16.25
N HIS A 66 1.56 -4.48 -15.86
CA HIS A 66 2.98 -4.79 -15.68
C HIS A 66 3.75 -4.71 -17.00
N ILE A 67 3.22 -5.29 -18.09
CA ILE A 67 3.82 -5.19 -19.43
C ILE A 67 3.93 -3.72 -19.88
N GLY A 68 2.91 -2.91 -19.60
CA GLY A 68 2.93 -1.47 -19.89
C GLY A 68 3.94 -0.67 -19.05
N GLY A 69 4.59 -1.29 -18.06
CA GLY A 69 5.72 -0.72 -17.35
C GLY A 69 5.49 -0.44 -15.86
N PHE A 70 4.41 -0.93 -15.25
CA PHE A 70 4.30 -0.94 -13.78
C PHE A 70 5.21 -2.01 -13.18
N ASP A 71 5.74 -1.76 -11.98
CA ASP A 71 6.74 -2.64 -11.37
C ASP A 71 6.11 -3.76 -10.53
N LEU A 72 4.96 -3.49 -9.91
CA LEU A 72 4.37 -4.29 -8.85
C LEU A 72 2.84 -4.40 -9.01
N THR A 73 2.22 -5.44 -8.46
CA THR A 73 0.76 -5.60 -8.37
C THR A 73 0.32 -6.06 -6.98
N SER A 74 -0.94 -5.82 -6.61
CA SER A 74 -1.58 -6.48 -5.45
C SER A 74 -2.23 -7.82 -5.77
N ASN A 75 -2.33 -8.19 -7.05
CA ASN A 75 -3.01 -9.41 -7.46
C ASN A 75 -2.10 -10.64 -7.30
N VAL A 76 -2.36 -11.43 -6.26
CA VAL A 76 -1.62 -12.67 -5.96
C VAL A 76 -1.73 -13.72 -7.06
N GLN A 77 -2.84 -13.78 -7.79
CA GLN A 77 -3.01 -14.72 -8.90
C GLN A 77 -2.12 -14.35 -10.07
N ALA A 78 -1.98 -13.04 -10.35
CA ALA A 78 -1.07 -12.55 -11.37
C ALA A 78 0.40 -12.81 -10.99
N GLY A 79 0.74 -12.65 -9.71
CA GLY A 79 2.05 -13.02 -9.18
C GLY A 79 2.34 -14.52 -9.33
N PHE A 80 1.37 -15.38 -9.00
CA PHE A 80 1.50 -16.84 -9.12
C PHE A 80 1.65 -17.29 -10.58
N LEU A 81 0.81 -16.80 -11.49
CA LEU A 81 0.78 -17.27 -12.88
C LEU A 81 1.86 -16.64 -13.77
N PHE A 82 2.22 -15.39 -13.52
CA PHE A 82 3.10 -14.61 -14.41
C PHE A 82 4.40 -14.13 -13.74
N GLY A 83 4.64 -14.47 -12.48
CA GLY A 83 5.86 -14.08 -11.76
C GLY A 83 5.96 -12.58 -11.48
N ILE A 84 4.85 -11.85 -11.55
CA ILE A 84 4.83 -10.40 -11.31
C ILE A 84 5.05 -10.15 -9.82
N PRO A 85 5.99 -9.27 -9.42
CA PRO A 85 6.21 -8.99 -8.00
C PRO A 85 4.95 -8.48 -7.30
N VAL A 86 4.57 -9.15 -6.22
CA VAL A 86 3.37 -8.82 -5.44
C VAL A 86 3.73 -7.95 -4.25
N VAL A 87 2.96 -6.89 -4.04
CA VAL A 87 3.04 -6.06 -2.84
C VAL A 87 1.65 -5.67 -2.36
N GLY A 88 1.50 -5.63 -1.04
CA GLY A 88 0.30 -5.17 -0.34
C GLY A 88 0.70 -4.24 0.79
N THR A 89 -0.23 -3.40 1.21
CA THR A 89 -0.07 -2.61 2.43
C THR A 89 -1.27 -2.83 3.33
N MET A 90 -1.22 -2.31 4.55
CA MET A 90 -2.34 -2.32 5.48
C MET A 90 -3.60 -1.69 4.87
N ALA A 91 -4.77 -2.30 5.11
CA ALA A 91 -6.07 -1.77 4.68
C ALA A 91 -6.70 -0.90 5.77
N HIS A 92 -7.53 0.08 5.37
CA HIS A 92 -8.30 0.90 6.32
C HIS A 92 -9.19 0.06 7.24
N SER A 93 -9.84 -0.98 6.70
CA SER A 93 -10.69 -1.88 7.49
C SER A 93 -9.95 -2.58 8.62
N TYR A 94 -8.65 -2.85 8.44
CA TYR A 94 -7.81 -3.43 9.48
C TYR A 94 -7.48 -2.41 10.57
N VAL A 95 -7.30 -1.14 10.23
CA VAL A 95 -7.08 -0.08 11.23
C VAL A 95 -8.35 0.12 12.07
N THR A 96 -9.50 0.21 11.41
CA THR A 96 -10.78 0.51 12.06
C THR A 96 -11.36 -0.66 12.85
N SER A 97 -10.79 -1.86 12.74
CA SER A 97 -11.26 -3.03 13.53
C SER A 97 -10.74 -3.04 14.96
N PHE A 98 -9.76 -2.19 15.30
CA PHE A 98 -9.19 -2.09 16.65
C PHE A 98 -9.79 -0.91 17.40
N THR A 99 -10.09 -1.11 18.68
CA THR A 99 -10.56 -0.06 19.58
C THR A 99 -9.49 0.34 20.60
N SER A 100 -8.71 -0.63 21.09
CA SER A 100 -7.73 -0.41 22.16
C SER A 100 -6.46 -1.25 22.02
N LEU A 101 -5.41 -0.91 22.78
CA LEU A 101 -4.16 -1.68 22.83
C LEU A 101 -4.32 -3.06 23.47
N GLU A 102 -5.39 -3.30 24.23
CA GLU A 102 -5.65 -4.58 24.90
C GLU A 102 -5.92 -5.71 23.89
N GLU A 103 -6.34 -5.37 22.67
CA GLU A 103 -6.62 -6.32 21.59
C GLU A 103 -5.34 -6.84 20.89
N VAL A 104 -4.16 -6.27 21.20
CA VAL A 104 -2.90 -6.64 20.54
C VAL A 104 -2.34 -7.93 21.13
N TRP A 105 -2.06 -8.92 20.27
CA TRP A 105 -1.46 -10.19 20.66
C TRP A 105 -0.18 -10.53 19.84
N PRO A 106 0.90 -11.06 20.47
CA PRO A 106 1.08 -11.24 21.90
C PRO A 106 1.17 -9.91 22.64
N GLN A 107 0.75 -9.92 23.91
CA GLN A 107 0.94 -8.79 24.79
C GLN A 107 2.45 -8.56 24.96
N VAL A 108 2.96 -7.59 24.22
CA VAL A 108 4.36 -7.20 24.30
C VAL A 108 4.52 -6.55 25.66
N GLY A 109 5.14 -7.28 26.60
CA GLY A 109 5.14 -6.96 28.02
C GLY A 109 5.62 -5.53 28.34
N PRO A 110 5.51 -5.10 29.61
CA PRO A 110 5.73 -3.71 30.05
C PRO A 110 7.18 -3.21 29.96
N ARG A 111 8.01 -3.77 29.07
CA ARG A 111 9.29 -3.19 28.69
C ARG A 111 9.05 -1.94 27.85
N GLY A 112 8.62 -0.88 28.52
CA GLY A 112 8.91 0.55 28.34
C GLY A 112 8.78 1.22 26.97
N GLY A 113 9.12 0.57 25.85
CA GLY A 113 9.36 1.21 24.56
C GLY A 113 8.15 1.92 23.98
N LYS A 114 6.97 1.28 23.91
CA LYS A 114 5.83 1.85 23.16
C LYS A 114 5.27 3.14 23.77
N ARG A 115 4.99 3.15 25.08
CA ARG A 115 4.53 4.36 25.79
C ARG A 115 5.62 5.42 25.89
N ARG A 116 6.89 5.00 26.02
CA ARG A 116 8.05 5.91 26.02
C ARG A 116 8.18 6.65 24.69
N TRP A 117 8.11 5.93 23.58
CA TRP A 117 8.23 6.53 22.25
C TRP A 117 7.07 7.44 21.91
N LEU A 118 5.85 7.12 22.34
CA LEU A 118 4.69 7.98 22.08
C LEU A 118 4.89 9.38 22.68
N GLY A 119 5.27 9.46 23.96
CA GLY A 119 5.56 10.74 24.61
C GLY A 119 6.70 11.50 23.92
N ARG A 120 7.76 10.80 23.54
CA ARG A 120 8.92 11.40 22.85
C ARG A 120 8.58 11.90 21.45
N VAL A 121 7.78 11.17 20.69
CA VAL A 121 7.33 11.56 19.34
C VAL A 121 6.41 12.78 19.41
N CYS A 122 5.50 12.82 20.39
CA CYS A 122 4.65 13.99 20.65
C CYS A 122 5.51 15.24 20.93
N GLU A 123 6.54 15.11 21.76
CA GLU A 123 7.49 16.20 22.05
C GLU A 123 8.23 16.67 20.79
N LEU A 124 8.81 15.73 20.03
CA LEU A 124 9.61 16.03 18.82
C LEU A 124 8.81 16.68 17.69
N LEU A 125 7.53 16.30 17.57
CA LEU A 125 6.65 16.78 16.51
C LEU A 125 5.73 17.91 16.98
N GLY A 126 5.82 18.33 18.25
CA GLY A 126 5.02 19.41 18.83
C GLY A 126 3.52 19.09 18.84
N ALA A 127 3.16 17.84 19.15
CA ALA A 127 1.80 17.35 19.12
C ALA A 127 1.26 17.03 20.52
N GLU A 128 -0.01 17.36 20.74
CA GLU A 128 -0.75 17.06 21.97
C GLU A 128 -1.17 15.56 22.01
N PRO A 129 -0.76 14.78 23.04
CA PRO A 129 -1.05 13.34 23.12
C PRO A 129 -2.55 12.99 23.15
N GLY A 130 -3.41 13.88 23.67
CA GLY A 130 -4.83 13.61 23.91
C GLY A 130 -5.71 13.47 22.66
N ARG A 131 -5.15 13.56 21.45
CA ARG A 131 -5.88 13.46 20.18
C ARG A 131 -5.49 12.23 19.34
N ILE A 132 -4.63 11.37 19.87
CA ILE A 132 -4.15 10.18 19.18
C ILE A 132 -5.16 9.04 19.35
N HIS A 133 -5.56 8.41 18.25
CA HIS A 133 -6.50 7.29 18.30
C HIS A 133 -5.78 6.01 18.74
N GLU A 134 -6.13 5.48 19.91
CA GLU A 134 -5.46 4.31 20.50
C GLU A 134 -5.66 3.05 19.64
N GLY A 135 -6.83 2.84 19.06
CA GLY A 135 -7.08 1.73 18.13
C GLY A 135 -6.17 1.75 16.90
N GLU A 136 -5.78 2.93 16.40
CA GLU A 136 -4.85 3.02 15.26
C GLU A 136 -3.43 2.61 15.68
N LEU A 137 -3.00 3.02 16.89
CA LEU A 137 -1.74 2.56 17.46
C LEU A 137 -1.74 1.04 17.68
N ALA A 138 -2.86 0.48 18.14
CA ALA A 138 -3.05 -0.95 18.32
C ALA A 138 -2.94 -1.71 17.00
N ALA A 139 -3.62 -1.26 15.95
CA ALA A 139 -3.53 -1.85 14.62
C ALA A 139 -2.09 -1.82 14.07
N PHE A 140 -1.40 -0.68 14.20
CA PHE A 140 -0.02 -0.56 13.73
C PHE A 140 0.93 -1.48 14.50
N THR A 141 0.74 -1.55 15.81
CA THR A 141 1.51 -2.43 16.68
C THR A 141 1.28 -3.90 16.33
N SER A 142 0.02 -4.31 16.16
CA SER A 142 -0.35 -5.67 15.78
C SER A 142 0.25 -6.07 14.42
N TYR A 143 0.19 -5.16 13.45
CA TYR A 143 0.79 -5.37 12.14
C TYR A 143 2.32 -5.43 12.18
N ALA A 144 2.96 -4.59 12.99
CA ALA A 144 4.42 -4.60 13.18
C ALA A 144 4.92 -5.89 13.83
N ILE A 145 4.16 -6.48 14.75
CA ILE A 145 4.46 -7.79 15.34
C ILE A 145 4.43 -8.88 14.26
N ALA A 146 3.40 -8.89 13.41
CA ALA A 146 3.21 -9.91 12.38
C ALA A 146 4.20 -9.73 11.21
N TYR A 147 4.49 -8.48 10.82
CA TYR A 147 5.25 -8.14 9.62
C TYR A 147 6.35 -7.11 9.92
N PRO A 148 7.33 -7.41 10.80
CA PRO A 148 8.30 -6.43 11.27
C PRO A 148 9.25 -5.94 10.15
N HIS A 149 9.48 -6.75 9.12
CA HIS A 149 10.29 -6.38 7.95
C HIS A 149 9.51 -5.63 6.86
N ASN A 150 8.17 -5.66 6.89
CA ASN A 150 7.29 -5.11 5.87
C ASN A 150 6.30 -4.09 6.45
N PHE A 151 6.71 -3.37 7.50
CA PHE A 151 5.86 -2.39 8.15
C PHE A 151 5.59 -1.18 7.23
N LEU A 152 4.39 -1.15 6.65
CA LEU A 152 3.89 -0.15 5.70
C LEU A 152 2.40 0.15 5.99
N PRO A 153 2.09 0.89 7.07
CA PRO A 153 0.72 1.20 7.44
C PRO A 153 0.12 2.32 6.59
N VAL A 154 -1.21 2.36 6.56
CA VAL A 154 -1.99 3.51 6.06
C VAL A 154 -2.23 4.48 7.20
N ILE A 155 -1.96 5.77 7.00
CA ILE A 155 -1.92 6.77 8.10
C ILE A 155 -3.02 7.84 8.02
N ASP A 156 -3.96 7.71 7.08
CA ASP A 156 -5.04 8.67 6.86
C ASP A 156 -6.42 8.11 7.22
N SER A 157 -6.50 7.07 8.07
CA SER A 157 -7.77 6.52 8.54
C SER A 157 -8.55 7.48 9.43
N TYR A 158 -7.85 8.28 10.25
CA TYR A 158 -8.46 9.31 11.11
C TYR A 158 -7.90 10.70 10.81
N SER A 159 -6.63 10.93 11.14
CA SER A 159 -5.94 12.19 10.89
C SER A 159 -4.45 11.94 10.72
N VAL A 160 -3.92 12.32 9.55
CA VAL A 160 -2.50 12.15 9.22
C VAL A 160 -1.60 12.79 10.27
N GLY A 161 -1.75 14.09 10.52
CA GLY A 161 -0.85 14.82 11.42
C GLY A 161 -1.13 14.64 12.91
N ARG A 162 -2.38 14.34 13.29
CA ARG A 162 -2.79 14.28 14.71
C ARG A 162 -2.81 12.87 15.29
N SER A 163 -2.76 11.84 14.44
CA SER A 163 -2.84 10.44 14.87
C SER A 163 -1.89 9.56 14.05
N GLY A 164 -2.16 9.36 12.76
CA GLY A 164 -1.50 8.33 11.96
C GLY A 164 0.02 8.48 11.86
N LEU A 165 0.52 9.70 11.63
CA LEU A 165 1.96 9.98 11.57
C LEU A 165 2.65 9.78 12.93
N LEU A 166 1.99 10.18 14.02
CA LEU A 166 2.51 10.03 15.38
C LEU A 166 2.58 8.56 15.78
N ASN A 167 1.51 7.81 15.48
CA ASN A 167 1.42 6.37 15.70
C ASN A 167 2.46 5.62 14.86
N PHE A 168 2.62 5.98 13.59
CA PHE A 168 3.66 5.41 12.73
C PHE A 168 5.06 5.63 13.32
N CYS A 169 5.42 6.88 13.64
CA CYS A 169 6.75 7.19 14.18
C CYS A 169 7.01 6.46 15.50
N THR A 170 6.01 6.34 16.35
CA THR A 170 6.10 5.59 17.62
C THR A 170 6.45 4.12 17.39
N VAL A 171 5.72 3.45 16.48
CA VAL A 171 5.96 2.03 16.17
C VAL A 171 7.25 1.86 15.37
N ALA A 172 7.57 2.78 14.46
CA ALA A 172 8.78 2.77 13.65
C ALA A 172 10.05 2.86 14.51
N LEU A 173 10.09 3.77 15.49
CA LEU A 173 11.23 3.89 16.42
C LEU A 173 11.36 2.65 17.30
N ALA A 174 10.25 2.09 17.78
CA ALA A 174 10.27 0.83 18.52
C ALA A 174 10.79 -0.34 17.66
N LEU A 175 10.44 -0.39 16.37
CA LEU A 175 10.99 -1.38 15.44
C LEU A 175 12.49 -1.18 15.22
N CYS A 176 12.94 0.07 15.07
CA CYS A 176 14.37 0.41 14.95
C CYS A 176 15.18 -0.02 16.18
N GLU A 177 14.68 0.21 17.40
CA GLU A 177 15.33 -0.27 18.64
C GLU A 177 15.49 -1.79 18.66
N LEU A 178 14.56 -2.52 18.02
CA LEU A 178 14.58 -3.97 17.91
C LEU A 178 15.39 -4.48 16.70
N GLY A 179 16.06 -3.58 15.96
CA GLY A 179 16.88 -3.93 14.80
C GLY A 179 16.11 -4.13 13.49
N TYR A 180 14.81 -3.83 13.47
CA TYR A 180 13.99 -3.86 12.26
C TYR A 180 13.99 -2.51 11.54
N ARG A 181 13.72 -2.54 10.24
CA ARG A 181 13.63 -1.33 9.42
C ARG A 181 12.22 -1.15 8.86
N PRO A 182 11.48 -0.11 9.26
CA PRO A 182 10.17 0.19 8.70
C PRO A 182 10.29 0.58 7.21
N VAL A 183 9.28 0.23 6.41
CA VAL A 183 9.32 0.41 4.95
C VAL A 183 8.84 1.81 4.55
N GLY A 184 7.76 2.30 5.15
CA GLY A 184 7.19 3.61 4.83
C GLY A 184 5.75 3.76 5.30
N VAL A 185 5.00 4.66 4.66
CA VAL A 185 3.57 4.92 4.95
C VAL A 185 2.75 5.00 3.65
N ARG A 186 1.45 4.75 3.73
CA ARG A 186 0.47 4.97 2.66
C ARG A 186 -0.46 6.15 3.00
N LEU A 187 -0.74 6.98 2.00
CA LEU A 187 -1.72 8.06 2.01
C LEU A 187 -2.70 7.84 0.85
N ASP A 188 -4.00 7.84 1.13
CA ASP A 188 -5.05 7.61 0.14
C ASP A 188 -5.96 8.84 -0.09
N SER A 189 -5.85 9.88 0.75
CA SER A 189 -6.74 11.05 0.76
C SER A 189 -6.05 12.37 1.16
N GLY A 190 -6.66 13.50 0.78
CA GLY A 190 -6.14 14.85 1.05
C GLY A 190 -5.19 15.38 -0.03
N ASP A 191 -4.46 16.45 0.27
CA ASP A 191 -3.39 16.96 -0.61
C ASP A 191 -2.13 16.12 -0.42
N LEU A 192 -2.01 15.08 -1.25
CA LEU A 192 -0.90 14.14 -1.21
C LEU A 192 0.46 14.81 -1.44
N CYS A 193 0.51 15.90 -2.21
CA CYS A 193 1.76 16.62 -2.47
C CYS A 193 2.25 17.27 -1.18
N SER A 194 1.40 18.08 -0.54
CA SER A 194 1.70 18.77 0.71
C SER A 194 1.98 17.77 1.85
N GLN A 195 1.09 16.78 2.02
CA GLN A 195 1.24 15.75 3.05
C GLN A 195 2.55 14.96 2.89
N SER A 196 2.97 14.65 1.65
CA SER A 196 4.24 13.93 1.44
C SER A 196 5.46 14.69 1.95
N VAL A 197 5.44 16.03 1.86
CA VAL A 197 6.51 16.90 2.34
C VAL A 197 6.50 16.94 3.87
N ASP A 198 5.33 17.04 4.49
CA ASP A 198 5.17 17.05 5.94
C ASP A 198 5.59 15.71 6.56
N VAL A 199 5.17 14.59 5.97
CA VAL A 199 5.61 13.25 6.36
C VAL A 199 7.14 13.15 6.27
N ARG A 200 7.74 13.62 5.17
CA ARG A 200 9.21 13.59 5.00
C ARG A 200 9.93 14.43 6.06
N ARG A 201 9.35 15.57 6.46
CA ARG A 201 9.89 16.43 7.53
C ARG A 201 9.85 15.71 8.88
N ALA A 202 8.74 15.06 9.21
CA ALA A 202 8.62 14.28 10.44
C ALA A 202 9.62 13.11 10.48
N PHE A 203 9.82 12.42 9.35
CA PHE A 203 10.81 11.33 9.26
C PHE A 203 12.23 11.82 9.51
N ARG A 204 12.62 12.97 8.98
CA ARG A 204 13.94 13.57 9.23
C ARG A 204 14.16 13.85 10.72
N ARG A 205 13.17 14.47 11.38
CA ARG A 205 13.24 14.76 12.83
C ARG A 205 13.32 13.48 13.68
N CYS A 206 12.56 12.45 13.32
CA CYS A 206 12.58 11.19 14.05
C CYS A 206 13.87 10.39 13.80
N SER A 207 14.52 10.53 12.63
CA SER A 207 15.76 9.83 12.32
C SER A 207 17.01 10.35 13.06
N GLU A 208 16.88 11.47 13.76
CA GLU A 208 17.94 12.04 14.59
C GLU A 208 17.98 11.45 16.02
N GLN A 209 17.08 10.49 16.33
CA GLN A 209 16.97 9.81 17.63
C GLN A 209 17.67 8.45 17.64
#